data_AF-A0A0F9PCR6-F1
#
_entry.id   AF-A0A0F9PCR6-F1
#
_cell.length_a   1.000
_cell.length_b   1.000
_cell.length_c   1.000
_cell.angle_alpha   90.00
_cell.angle_beta   90.00
_cell.angle_gamma   90.00
#
_symmetry.space_group_name_H-M   'P 1'
#
loop_
_entity.id
_entity.type
_entity.pdbx_description
1 polymer ?
#
loop_
_entity_poly.entity_id
_entity_poly.type
_entity_poly.pdbx_seq_one_letter_code
_entity_poly.pdbx_strand_id
1 'polypeptide(L)' 'METLNVNRLREEAVTEARRELEAARTTEEKHYARLALQRALRAKG' A
#
# COMPACT_ATOMS: atom_id res chain seq x y z
N MET A 1 -4.22 5.13 23.65
CA MET A 1 -4.75 3.92 22.99
C MET A 1 -4.91 4.10 21.47
N GLU A 2 -4.50 5.24 20.88
CA GLU A 2 -4.69 5.53 19.44
C GLU A 2 -3.55 5.05 18.52
N THR A 3 -2.33 4.89 19.03
CA THR A 3 -1.14 4.53 18.25
C THR A 3 -1.17 3.13 17.65
N LEU A 4 -1.76 2.16 18.37
CA LEU A 4 -1.96 0.79 17.87
C LEU A 4 -2.86 0.77 16.62
N ASN A 5 -3.86 1.66 16.59
CA ASN A 5 -4.82 1.72 15.49
C ASN A 5 -4.20 2.32 14.22
N VAL A 6 -3.37 3.35 14.38
CA VAL A 6 -2.66 3.99 13.26
C VAL A 6 -1.62 3.04 12.64
N ASN A 7 -0.87 2.30 13.46
CA ASN A 7 0.09 1.32 12.96
C ASN A 7 -0.63 0.21 12.16
N ARG A 8 -1.72 -0.33 12.70
CA ARG A 8 -2.53 -1.34 12.01
C ARG A 8 -3.08 -0.84 10.67
N LEU A 9 -3.62 0.38 10.62
CA LEU A 9 -4.11 1.00 9.39
C LEU A 9 -3.01 1.13 8.32
N ARG A 10 -1.78 1.50 8.73
CA ARG A 10 -0.63 1.58 7.83
C ARG A 10 -0.23 0.20 7.29
N GLU A 11 -0.33 -0.86 8.11
CA GLU A 11 -0.07 -2.23 7.66
C GLU A 11 -1.13 -2.76 6.69
N GLU A 12 -2.39 -2.48 6.97
CA GLU A 12 -3.51 -2.82 6.09
C GLU A 12 -3.38 -2.11 4.75
N ALA A 13 -3.05 -0.81 4.73
CA ALA A 13 -2.81 -0.04 3.51
C ALA A 13 -1.64 -0.60 2.66
N VAL A 14 -0.54 -1.05 3.29
CA VAL A 14 0.57 -1.70 2.59
C VAL A 14 0.13 -3.06 2.01
N THR A 15 -0.69 -3.81 2.75
CA THR A 15 -1.20 -5.11 2.30
C THR A 15 -2.13 -4.96 1.11
N GLU A 16 -3.02 -3.97 1.14
CA GLU A 16 -3.93 -3.65 0.05
C GLU A 16 -3.18 -3.21 -1.21
N ALA A 17 -2.23 -2.28 -1.09
CA ALA A 17 -1.42 -1.82 -2.21
C ALA A 17 -0.59 -2.95 -2.87
N ARG A 18 -0.18 -3.97 -2.08
CA ARG A 18 0.47 -5.17 -2.64
C ARG A 18 -0.49 -6.03 -3.46
N ARG A 19 -1.71 -6.24 -2.96
CA ARG A 19 -2.74 -7.00 -3.69
C ARG A 19 -3.11 -6.32 -5.00
N GLU A 20 -3.27 -5.00 -5.00
CA GLU A 20 -3.54 -4.24 -6.22
C GLU A 20 -2.40 -4.35 -7.23
N LEU A 21 -1.14 -4.32 -6.77
CA LEU A 21 0.01 -4.51 -7.64
C LEU A 21 0.08 -5.92 -8.24
N GLU A 22 -0.29 -6.95 -7.48
CA GLU A 22 -0.37 -8.32 -7.98
C GLU A 22 -1.53 -8.52 -8.96
N ALA A 23 -2.66 -7.84 -8.73
CA ALA A 23 -3.84 -7.90 -9.60
C ALA A 23 -3.69 -7.08 -10.90
N ALA A 24 -2.80 -6.09 -10.93
CA ALA A 24 -2.57 -5.21 -12.07
C ALA A 24 -2.11 -5.98 -13.32
N ARG A 25 -2.81 -5.78 -14.44
CA ARG A 25 -2.58 -6.52 -15.69
C ARG A 25 -1.84 -5.68 -16.72
N THR A 26 -2.09 -4.37 -16.74
CA THR A 26 -1.44 -3.46 -17.68
C THR A 26 -0.17 -2.84 -17.11
N THR A 27 0.68 -2.32 -17.99
CA THR A 27 1.90 -1.61 -17.61
C THR A 27 1.58 -0.34 -16.81
N GLU A 28 0.52 0.39 -17.19
CA GLU A 28 0.08 1.60 -16.51
C GLU A 28 -0.48 1.28 -15.11
N GLU A 29 -1.34 0.26 -14.98
CA GLU A 29 -1.85 -0.19 -13.67
C GLU A 29 -0.71 -0.59 -12.74
N LYS A 30 0.28 -1.34 -13.26
CA LYS A 30 1.48 -1.72 -12.48
C LYS A 30 2.29 -0.50 -12.06
N HIS A 31 2.39 0.52 -12.91
CA HIS A 31 3.08 1.77 -12.58
C HIS A 31 2.39 2.50 -11.43
N TYR A 32 1.07 2.71 -11.53
CA TYR A 32 0.30 3.39 -10.49
C TYR A 32 0.23 2.58 -9.18
N ALA A 33 0.06 1.26 -9.25
CA ALA A 33 0.06 0.39 -8.08
C ALA A 33 1.42 0.38 -7.37
N ARG A 34 2.54 0.42 -8.12
CA ARG A 34 3.88 0.59 -7.52
C ARG A 34 4.03 1.93 -6.80
N LEU A 35 3.53 3.01 -7.41
CA LEU A 35 3.58 4.34 -6.80
C LEU A 35 2.74 4.40 -5.51
N ALA A 36 1.56 3.78 -5.52
CA ALA A 36 0.70 3.66 -4.34
C ALA A 36 1.38 2.86 -3.22
N LEU A 37 1.99 1.71 -3.55
CA LEU A 37 2.74 0.90 -2.60
C LEU A 37 3.93 1.66 -2.00
N GLN A 38 4.66 2.42 -2.81
CA GLN A 38 5.79 3.22 -2.34
C GLN A 38 5.34 4.31 -1.34
N ARG A 39 4.20 4.95 -1.60
CA ARG A 39 3.60 5.93 -0.67
C ARG A 39 3.17 5.28 0.65
N ALA A 40 2.53 4.11 0.58
CA ALA A 40 2.10 3.36 1.76
C ALA A 40 3.28 2.94 2.64
N LEU A 41 4.37 2.45 2.03
CA LEU A 41 5.60 2.07 2.76
C LEU A 41 6.27 3.26 3.44
N ARG A 42 6.31 4.43 2.77
CA ARG A 42 6.84 5.66 3.38
C ARG A 42 5.97 6.16 4.54
N ALA A 43 4.66 5.97 4.48
CA ALA A 43 3.76 6.33 5.58
C ALA A 43 3.82 5.33 6.75
N LYS A 44 4.26 4.09 6.51
CA LYS A 44 4.44 3.05 7.53
C LYS A 44 5.68 3.30 8.40
N GLY A 45 6.82 3.61 7.77
CA GLY A 45 8.11 3.89 8.44
C GLY A 45 8.15 5.28 9.07
#